data_AF-A0A182RTZ9-F1
#
_entry.id   AF-A0A182RTZ9-F1
#
_cell.length_a   1.000
_cell.length_b   1.000
_cell.length_c   1.000
_cell.angle_alpha   90.00
_cell.angle_beta   90.00
_cell.angle_gamma   90.00
#
_symmetry.space_group_name_H-M   'P 1'
#
loop_
_entity.id
_entity.type
_entity.pdbx_description
1 polymer ?
#
loop_
_entity_poly.entity_id
_entity_poly.type
_entity_poly.pdbx_seq_one_letter_code
_entity_poly.pdbx_strand_id
1 'polypeptide(L)'
;MKFRYSGVVIGGFLLLVTACSALPKDVPEATDAETLDGPPFLADLRYQCRNTTGDDRTFNELKEHISTDLPKCFMAHVNMEQLKTDTSKLKEEDKKKLFEKICEQINESVTCLTPVKAKLTPCLDEEDVKIMEQVVATIPEALNMACTNSGALLQKFTEQAYRSCAMELPPMIEECTSELPDSIESLPFSQYSDKQCEEIYSMRDCFSRRIAECGATGYMDFFILFYRKLLALTPCK
;
A
#
# COMPACT_ATOMS: atom_id res chain seq x y z
N MET A 1 -12.26 -0.10 24.48
CA MET A 1 -12.59 1.22 23.88
C MET A 1 -11.30 1.76 23.28
N LYS A 2 -10.84 1.16 22.19
CA LYS A 2 -9.62 1.50 21.45
C LYS A 2 -9.77 0.98 20.01
N PHE A 3 -9.09 1.64 19.08
CA PHE A 3 -9.03 1.41 17.63
C PHE A 3 -10.21 2.01 16.87
N ARG A 4 -9.97 3.20 16.28
CA ARG A 4 -10.95 3.83 15.39
C ARG A 4 -10.40 4.40 14.08
N TYR A 5 -9.10 4.69 13.94
CA TYR A 5 -8.61 5.37 12.72
C TYR A 5 -7.27 4.88 12.10
N SER A 6 -6.36 4.22 12.84
CA SER A 6 -5.04 3.82 12.28
C SER A 6 -5.06 2.68 11.25
N GLY A 7 -6.03 1.76 11.32
CA GLY A 7 -6.00 0.55 10.49
C GLY A 7 -6.12 0.81 8.98
N VAL A 8 -6.84 1.87 8.58
CA VAL A 8 -7.19 2.13 7.18
C VAL A 8 -6.07 2.88 6.45
N VAL A 9 -5.44 3.87 7.10
CA VAL A 9 -4.36 4.69 6.49
C VAL A 9 -3.08 3.88 6.31
N ILE A 10 -2.76 3.01 7.28
CA ILE A 10 -1.62 2.10 7.23
C ILE A 10 -1.91 0.92 6.27
N GLY A 11 -3.15 0.45 6.22
CA GLY A 11 -3.62 -0.59 5.28
C GLY A 11 -3.58 -0.17 3.81
N GLY A 12 -3.82 1.11 3.50
CA GLY A 12 -3.74 1.66 2.14
C GLY A 12 -2.32 1.63 1.56
N PHE A 13 -1.30 1.83 2.40
CA PHE A 13 0.11 1.70 2.01
C PHE A 13 0.48 0.23 1.72
N LEU A 14 -0.05 -0.70 2.53
CA LEU A 14 0.21 -2.13 2.42
C LEU A 14 -0.30 -2.74 1.10
N LEU A 15 -1.44 -2.28 0.57
CA LEU A 15 -2.01 -2.79 -0.69
C LEU A 15 -1.14 -2.49 -1.92
N LEU A 16 -0.42 -1.36 -1.92
CA LEU A 16 0.46 -0.99 -3.04
C LEU A 16 1.82 -1.69 -2.98
N VAL A 17 2.35 -1.89 -1.77
CA VAL A 17 3.63 -2.57 -1.60
C VAL A 17 3.50 -4.08 -1.83
N THR A 18 2.41 -4.70 -1.35
CA THR A 18 2.15 -6.13 -1.62
C THR A 18 1.91 -6.43 -3.10
N ALA A 19 1.32 -5.51 -3.86
CA ALA A 19 1.16 -5.66 -5.32
C ALA A 19 2.51 -5.61 -6.07
N CYS A 20 3.51 -4.87 -5.57
CA CYS A 20 4.83 -4.78 -6.21
C CYS A 20 5.79 -5.90 -5.78
N SER A 21 5.62 -6.46 -4.58
CA SER A 21 6.48 -7.54 -4.06
C SER A 21 6.00 -8.95 -4.42
N ALA A 22 4.77 -9.10 -4.95
CA ALA A 22 4.23 -10.38 -5.42
C ALA A 22 4.78 -10.78 -6.80
N LEU A 23 6.10 -10.97 -6.88
CA LEU A 23 6.75 -11.71 -7.96
C LEU A 23 7.03 -13.13 -7.48
N PRO A 24 6.26 -14.15 -7.90
CA PRO A 24 6.42 -15.50 -7.40
C PRO A 24 7.60 -16.18 -8.08
N LYS A 25 8.60 -16.61 -7.29
CA LYS A 25 9.30 -17.88 -7.52
C LYS A 25 9.54 -18.56 -6.18
N ASP A 26 9.02 -19.79 -6.10
CA ASP A 26 9.14 -20.80 -5.05
C ASP A 26 8.44 -20.48 -3.72
N VAL A 27 7.16 -20.89 -3.66
CA VAL A 27 6.38 -21.05 -2.42
C VAL A 27 6.82 -22.36 -1.76
N PRO A 28 7.45 -22.36 -0.58
CA PRO A 28 7.46 -23.56 0.26
C PRO A 28 6.05 -23.75 0.79
N GLU A 29 5.56 -25.00 0.73
CA GLU A 29 4.26 -25.44 1.23
C GLU A 29 3.83 -24.71 2.50
N ALA A 30 2.71 -23.99 2.38
CA ALA A 30 1.94 -23.52 3.52
C ALA A 30 1.52 -24.75 4.32
N THR A 31 2.10 -24.90 5.51
CA THR A 31 1.56 -25.76 6.55
C THR A 31 0.62 -24.92 7.40
N ASP A 32 -0.60 -25.43 7.53
CA ASP A 32 -1.76 -24.82 8.16
C ASP A 32 -1.51 -24.28 9.57
N ALA A 33 -2.08 -23.12 9.87
CA ALA A 33 -2.76 -22.89 11.14
C ALA A 33 -3.82 -21.80 10.98
N GLU A 34 -5.05 -22.19 11.24
CA GLU A 34 -6.23 -21.35 11.34
C GLU A 34 -6.01 -20.10 12.21
N THR A 35 -6.41 -18.94 11.70
CA THR A 35 -7.13 -17.95 12.51
C THR A 35 -8.21 -17.38 11.61
N LEU A 36 -9.47 -17.68 11.94
CA LEU A 36 -10.67 -17.22 11.23
C LEU A 36 -10.93 -15.70 11.39
N ASP A 37 -10.07 -15.01 12.13
CA ASP A 37 -10.00 -13.56 12.17
C ASP A 37 -8.79 -13.13 11.33
N GLY A 38 -9.06 -12.47 10.20
CA GLY A 38 -8.00 -11.90 9.37
C GLY A 38 -7.20 -10.83 10.13
N PRO A 39 -6.23 -10.17 9.48
CA PRO A 39 -5.41 -9.17 10.14
C PRO A 39 -6.26 -8.10 10.87
N PRO A 40 -5.80 -7.53 12.00
CA PRO A 40 -6.58 -6.61 12.84
C PRO A 40 -7.28 -5.48 12.07
N PHE A 41 -6.68 -4.97 10.99
CA PHE A 41 -7.28 -3.94 10.13
C PHE A 41 -8.60 -4.37 9.47
N LEU A 42 -8.78 -5.66 9.16
CA LEU A 42 -10.02 -6.17 8.56
C LEU A 42 -11.17 -6.19 9.58
N ALA A 43 -10.86 -6.44 10.85
CA ALA A 43 -11.85 -6.38 11.93
C ALA A 43 -12.32 -4.93 12.14
N ASP A 44 -11.38 -3.98 12.14
CA ASP A 44 -11.69 -2.55 12.25
C ASP A 44 -12.51 -2.05 11.05
N LEU A 45 -12.12 -2.41 9.83
CA LEU A 45 -12.85 -2.04 8.62
C LEU A 45 -14.28 -2.60 8.63
N ARG A 46 -14.46 -3.85 9.07
CA ARG A 46 -15.79 -4.45 9.23
C ARG A 46 -16.63 -3.66 10.22
N TYR A 47 -16.04 -3.28 11.36
CA TYR A 47 -16.73 -2.48 12.37
C TYR A 47 -17.14 -1.11 11.81
N GLN A 48 -16.25 -0.42 11.09
CA GLN A 48 -16.55 0.86 10.45
C GLN A 48 -17.69 0.73 9.43
N CYS A 49 -17.60 -0.23 8.50
CA CYS A 49 -18.66 -0.52 7.54
C CYS A 49 -20.01 -0.73 8.24
N ARG A 50 -20.04 -1.57 9.27
CA ARG A 50 -21.27 -1.85 10.02
C ARG A 50 -21.83 -0.62 10.72
N ASN A 51 -20.96 0.22 11.25
CA ASN A 51 -21.34 1.44 11.95
C ASN A 51 -21.90 2.51 11.00
N THR A 52 -21.45 2.58 9.75
CA THR A 52 -21.94 3.54 8.76
C THR A 52 -23.14 3.02 7.96
N THR A 53 -23.17 1.74 7.58
CA THR A 53 -24.21 1.16 6.71
C THR A 53 -25.29 0.39 7.45
N GLY A 54 -25.08 0.06 8.72
CA GLY A 54 -26.03 -0.67 9.58
C GLY A 54 -25.96 -2.19 9.50
N ASP A 55 -25.13 -2.76 8.61
CA ASP A 55 -24.94 -4.20 8.44
C ASP A 55 -23.54 -4.56 7.90
N ASP A 56 -23.24 -5.86 7.78
CA ASP A 56 -21.95 -6.35 7.28
C ASP A 56 -21.93 -6.53 5.75
N ARG A 57 -23.01 -6.16 5.02
CA ARG A 57 -23.15 -6.47 3.60
C ARG A 57 -22.08 -5.78 2.77
N THR A 58 -21.91 -4.48 2.96
CA THR A 58 -20.90 -3.67 2.24
C THR A 58 -19.49 -4.20 2.47
N PHE A 59 -19.17 -4.57 3.72
CA PHE A 59 -17.88 -5.19 4.05
C PHE A 59 -17.67 -6.51 3.31
N ASN A 60 -18.69 -7.38 3.28
CA ASN A 60 -18.59 -8.67 2.59
C ASN A 60 -18.44 -8.50 1.07
N GLU A 61 -19.19 -7.57 0.46
CA GLU A 61 -19.06 -7.25 -0.96
C GLU A 61 -17.67 -6.66 -1.30
N LEU A 62 -17.10 -5.84 -0.42
CA LEU A 62 -15.75 -5.32 -0.58
C LEU A 62 -14.70 -6.44 -0.45
N LYS A 63 -14.81 -7.27 0.58
CA LYS A 63 -13.91 -8.41 0.81
C LYS A 63 -13.92 -9.37 -0.37
N GLU A 64 -15.10 -9.73 -0.86
CA GLU A 64 -15.26 -10.59 -2.02
C GLU A 64 -14.61 -9.97 -3.27
N HIS A 65 -14.87 -8.68 -3.51
CA HIS A 65 -14.29 -7.97 -4.65
C HIS A 65 -12.75 -7.92 -4.59
N ILE A 66 -12.17 -7.59 -3.43
CA ILE A 66 -10.72 -7.60 -3.22
C ILE A 66 -10.13 -9.00 -3.42
N SER A 67 -10.82 -10.04 -2.97
CA SER A 67 -10.31 -11.41 -3.02
C SER A 67 -10.45 -12.07 -4.39
N THR A 68 -11.39 -11.60 -5.22
CA THR A 68 -11.77 -12.30 -6.45
C THR A 68 -11.68 -11.44 -7.70
N ASP A 69 -12.35 -10.29 -7.72
CA ASP A 69 -12.48 -9.46 -8.92
C ASP A 69 -11.26 -8.57 -9.15
N LEU A 70 -10.68 -8.01 -8.09
CA LEU A 70 -9.49 -7.18 -8.18
C LEU A 70 -8.30 -7.94 -8.80
N PRO A 71 -7.95 -9.16 -8.34
CA PRO A 71 -6.93 -9.98 -9.00
C PRO A 71 -7.27 -10.30 -10.46
N LYS A 72 -8.53 -10.60 -10.78
CA LYS A 72 -8.97 -10.89 -12.17
C LYS A 72 -8.82 -9.67 -13.07
N CYS A 73 -9.21 -8.49 -12.59
CA CYS A 73 -9.04 -7.24 -13.31
C CYS A 73 -7.56 -6.96 -13.56
N PHE A 74 -6.72 -7.09 -12.53
CA PHE A 74 -5.29 -6.92 -12.67
C PHE A 74 -4.69 -7.88 -13.72
N MET A 75 -5.03 -9.16 -13.66
CA MET A 75 -4.58 -10.18 -14.62
C MET A 75 -5.12 -9.98 -16.04
N ALA A 76 -6.20 -9.22 -16.22
CA ALA A 76 -6.72 -8.86 -17.55
C ALA A 76 -5.88 -7.76 -18.22
N HIS A 77 -5.23 -6.90 -17.43
CA HIS A 77 -4.37 -5.81 -17.92
C HIS A 77 -2.88 -6.19 -17.94
N VAL A 78 -2.45 -6.99 -16.96
CA VAL A 78 -1.02 -7.28 -16.74
C VAL A 78 -0.68 -8.70 -17.16
N ASN A 79 0.34 -8.82 -18.02
CA ASN A 79 0.82 -10.11 -18.46
C ASN A 79 1.69 -10.74 -17.36
N MET A 80 1.10 -11.68 -16.63
CA MET A 80 1.77 -12.37 -15.52
C MET A 80 3.02 -13.16 -15.94
N GLU A 81 3.10 -13.62 -17.19
CA GLU A 81 4.27 -14.33 -17.70
C GLU A 81 5.44 -13.36 -17.96
N GLN A 82 5.15 -12.13 -18.38
CA GLN A 82 6.16 -11.07 -18.50
C GLN A 82 6.71 -10.69 -17.13
N LEU A 83 5.85 -10.57 -16.10
CA LEU A 83 6.30 -10.31 -14.73
C LEU A 83 7.25 -11.41 -14.23
N LYS A 84 6.93 -12.69 -14.47
CA LYS A 84 7.75 -13.83 -14.01
C LYS A 84 9.04 -14.05 -14.81
N THR A 85 9.27 -13.25 -15.84
CA THR A 85 10.44 -13.41 -16.72
C THR A 85 11.72 -13.26 -15.90
N ASP A 86 12.64 -14.23 -16.05
CA ASP A 86 13.95 -14.18 -15.41
C ASP A 86 14.83 -13.17 -16.15
N THR A 87 14.81 -11.92 -15.65
CA THR A 87 15.51 -10.80 -16.27
C THR A 87 17.02 -10.98 -16.27
N SER A 88 17.59 -11.80 -15.38
CA SER A 88 19.05 -12.05 -15.31
C SER A 88 19.63 -12.64 -16.61
N LYS A 89 18.78 -13.29 -17.41
CA LYS A 89 19.14 -13.92 -18.69
C LYS A 89 18.97 -13.01 -19.90
N LEU A 90 18.39 -11.83 -19.73
CA LEU A 90 18.11 -10.89 -20.80
C LEU A 90 19.28 -9.91 -21.00
N LYS A 91 19.47 -9.46 -22.24
CA LYS A 91 20.34 -8.32 -22.55
C LYS A 91 19.70 -7.04 -22.02
N GLU A 92 20.51 -6.03 -21.70
CA GLU A 92 20.01 -4.76 -21.16
C GLU A 92 18.93 -4.09 -22.03
N GLU A 93 19.07 -4.15 -23.36
CA GLU A 93 18.07 -3.62 -24.29
C GLU A 93 16.73 -4.37 -24.20
N ASP A 94 16.78 -5.69 -24.01
CA ASP A 94 15.58 -6.53 -23.90
C ASP A 94 14.91 -6.36 -22.52
N LYS A 95 15.71 -6.17 -21.46
CA LYS A 95 15.20 -5.79 -20.12
C LYS A 95 14.44 -4.47 -20.19
N LYS A 96 15.03 -3.46 -20.83
CA LYS A 96 14.42 -2.14 -20.99
C LYS A 96 13.05 -2.22 -21.68
N LYS A 97 12.98 -2.92 -22.81
CA LYS A 97 11.72 -3.13 -23.56
C LYS A 97 10.68 -3.91 -22.75
N LEU A 98 11.11 -4.92 -21.99
CA LEU A 98 10.23 -5.68 -21.11
C LEU A 98 9.63 -4.79 -20.02
N PHE A 99 10.44 -4.00 -19.33
CA PHE A 99 9.95 -3.12 -18.26
C PHE A 99 9.11 -1.95 -18.79
N GLU A 100 9.41 -1.39 -19.96
CA GLU A 100 8.54 -0.41 -20.63
C GLU A 100 7.13 -0.98 -20.87
N LYS A 101 7.05 -2.22 -21.36
CA LYS A 101 5.78 -2.91 -21.59
C LYS A 101 5.05 -3.25 -20.30
N ILE A 102 5.76 -3.72 -19.28
CA ILE A 102 5.19 -3.98 -17.95
C ILE A 102 4.61 -2.67 -17.36
N CYS A 103 5.30 -1.56 -17.54
CA CYS A 103 4.86 -0.25 -17.08
C CYS A 103 3.58 0.25 -17.74
N GLU A 104 3.46 0.08 -19.05
CA GLU A 104 2.22 0.38 -19.78
C GLU A 104 1.05 -0.43 -19.21
N GLN A 105 1.23 -1.74 -19.05
CA GLN A 105 0.22 -2.65 -18.51
C GLN A 105 -0.20 -2.33 -17.08
N ILE A 106 0.76 -2.02 -16.20
CA ILE A 106 0.48 -1.65 -14.81
C ILE A 106 -0.28 -0.33 -14.75
N ASN A 107 0.06 0.66 -15.59
CA ASN A 107 -0.67 1.92 -15.65
C ASN A 107 -2.13 1.72 -16.10
N GLU A 108 -2.39 0.84 -17.06
CA GLU A 108 -3.75 0.48 -17.45
C GLU A 108 -4.53 -0.18 -16.30
N SER A 109 -3.85 -1.02 -15.51
CA SER A 109 -4.46 -1.76 -14.39
C SER A 109 -4.96 -0.86 -13.25
N VAL A 110 -4.56 0.42 -13.19
CA VAL A 110 -5.06 1.38 -12.18
C VAL A 110 -6.58 1.48 -12.20
N THR A 111 -7.21 1.27 -13.36
CA THR A 111 -8.67 1.26 -13.49
C THR A 111 -9.35 0.26 -12.54
N CYS A 112 -8.67 -0.83 -12.19
CA CYS A 112 -9.14 -1.87 -11.28
C CYS A 112 -9.36 -1.37 -9.85
N LEU A 113 -8.83 -0.21 -9.48
CA LEU A 113 -9.02 0.40 -8.17
C LEU A 113 -10.32 1.21 -8.07
N THR A 114 -10.93 1.57 -9.19
CA THR A 114 -12.18 2.34 -9.21
C THR A 114 -13.32 1.64 -8.47
N PRO A 115 -13.59 0.33 -8.69
CA PRO A 115 -14.65 -0.35 -7.96
C PRO A 115 -14.29 -0.61 -6.49
N VAL A 116 -13.00 -0.77 -6.17
CA VAL A 116 -12.52 -0.86 -4.78
C VAL A 116 -12.84 0.43 -4.04
N LYS A 117 -12.47 1.59 -4.61
CA LYS A 117 -12.82 2.91 -4.07
C LYS A 117 -14.33 3.02 -3.84
N ALA A 118 -15.13 2.72 -4.86
CA ALA A 118 -16.59 2.84 -4.78
C ALA A 118 -17.23 1.94 -3.71
N LYS A 119 -16.69 0.73 -3.49
CA LYS A 119 -17.17 -0.21 -2.46
C LYS A 119 -16.68 0.15 -1.06
N LEU A 120 -15.52 0.79 -0.95
CA LEU A 120 -14.95 1.21 0.33
C LEU A 120 -15.58 2.51 0.83
N THR A 121 -15.91 3.46 -0.05
CA THR A 121 -16.49 4.76 0.32
C THR A 121 -17.64 4.71 1.33
N PRO A 122 -18.65 3.82 1.21
CA PRO A 122 -19.76 3.78 2.16
C PRO A 122 -19.37 3.29 3.57
N CYS A 123 -18.20 2.66 3.71
CA CYS A 123 -17.68 2.22 5.01
C CYS A 123 -16.95 3.30 5.78
N LEU A 124 -16.58 4.39 5.11
CA LEU A 124 -15.72 5.43 5.63
C LEU A 124 -16.54 6.67 6.00
N ASP A 125 -16.06 7.42 6.98
CA ASP A 125 -16.58 8.77 7.22
C ASP A 125 -15.98 9.79 6.25
N GLU A 126 -16.42 11.05 6.32
CA GLU A 126 -16.01 12.09 5.37
C GLU A 126 -14.49 12.33 5.36
N GLU A 127 -13.82 12.16 6.50
CA GLU A 127 -12.39 12.36 6.62
C GLU A 127 -11.61 11.19 6.07
N ASP A 128 -12.01 9.97 6.42
CA ASP A 128 -11.43 8.75 5.89
C ASP A 128 -11.60 8.65 4.36
N VAL A 129 -12.72 9.15 3.83
CA VAL A 129 -12.91 9.28 2.37
C VAL A 129 -11.85 10.20 1.76
N LYS A 130 -11.55 11.36 2.36
CA LYS A 130 -10.52 12.28 1.84
C LYS A 130 -9.15 11.63 1.83
N ILE A 131 -8.81 10.90 2.88
CA ILE A 131 -7.53 10.16 2.98
C ILE A 131 -7.46 9.09 1.89
N MET A 132 -8.50 8.25 1.78
CA MET A 132 -8.58 7.21 0.75
C MET A 132 -8.48 7.81 -0.67
N GLU A 133 -9.17 8.92 -0.93
CA GLU A 133 -9.11 9.62 -2.22
C GLU A 133 -7.71 10.12 -2.53
N GLN A 134 -7.02 10.70 -1.55
CA GLN A 134 -5.65 11.16 -1.70
C GLN A 134 -4.69 10.00 -1.97
N VAL A 135 -4.85 8.86 -1.28
CA VAL A 135 -4.07 7.64 -1.53
C VAL A 135 -4.31 7.14 -2.96
N VAL A 136 -5.56 6.95 -3.37
CA VAL A 136 -5.92 6.46 -4.71
C VAL A 136 -5.40 7.40 -5.82
N ALA A 137 -5.51 8.72 -5.62
CA ALA A 137 -4.98 9.71 -6.56
C ALA A 137 -3.44 9.71 -6.66
N THR A 138 -2.75 9.24 -5.62
CA THR A 138 -1.28 9.17 -5.59
C THR A 138 -0.75 7.91 -6.29
N ILE A 139 -1.56 6.86 -6.45
CA ILE A 139 -1.16 5.59 -7.07
C ILE A 139 -0.60 5.77 -8.50
N PRO A 140 -1.25 6.50 -9.42
CA PRO A 140 -0.68 6.77 -10.73
C PRO A 140 0.69 7.45 -10.66
N GLU A 141 0.90 8.37 -9.73
CA GLU A 141 2.18 9.05 -9.54
C GLU A 141 3.27 8.08 -9.06
N ALA A 142 2.92 7.19 -8.12
CA ALA A 142 3.81 6.15 -7.61
C ALA A 142 4.21 5.16 -8.73
N LEU A 143 3.25 4.74 -9.56
CA LEU A 143 3.52 3.85 -10.69
C LEU A 143 4.40 4.53 -11.74
N ASN A 144 4.13 5.79 -12.06
CA ASN A 144 4.97 6.55 -12.97
C ASN A 144 6.40 6.72 -12.44
N MET A 145 6.56 6.91 -11.13
CA MET A 145 7.87 6.93 -10.47
C MET A 145 8.59 5.58 -10.61
N ALA A 146 7.90 4.47 -10.34
CA ALA A 146 8.44 3.11 -10.54
C ALA A 146 8.91 2.87 -11.98
N CYS A 147 8.17 3.45 -12.93
CA CYS A 147 8.34 3.28 -14.36
C CYS A 147 9.30 4.28 -15.03
N THR A 148 9.75 5.28 -14.28
CA THR A 148 10.75 6.24 -14.77
C THR A 148 12.04 5.52 -15.17
N ASN A 149 12.73 6.04 -16.19
CA ASN A 149 13.94 5.43 -16.77
C ASN A 149 13.72 3.97 -17.20
N SER A 150 12.59 3.70 -17.86
CA SER A 150 12.23 2.37 -18.37
C SER A 150 12.14 1.31 -17.28
N GLY A 151 11.53 1.66 -16.16
CA GLY A 151 11.31 0.75 -15.04
C GLY A 151 12.57 0.35 -14.27
N ALA A 152 13.60 1.21 -14.26
CA ALA A 152 14.83 0.94 -13.51
C ALA A 152 14.57 0.62 -12.02
N LEU A 153 13.55 1.25 -11.42
CA LEU A 153 13.14 0.97 -10.04
C LEU A 153 12.37 -0.35 -9.91
N LEU A 154 11.50 -0.69 -10.88
CA LEU A 154 10.89 -2.02 -10.95
C LEU A 154 11.93 -3.13 -11.09
N GLN A 155 13.01 -2.90 -11.82
CA GLN A 155 14.12 -3.84 -11.91
C GLN A 155 14.79 -4.04 -10.54
N LYS A 156 15.03 -2.96 -9.79
CA LYS A 156 15.59 -3.05 -8.43
C LYS A 156 14.72 -3.88 -7.49
N PHE A 157 13.39 -3.84 -7.64
CA PHE A 157 12.48 -4.70 -6.86
C PHE A 157 12.69 -6.20 -7.07
N THR A 158 13.34 -6.59 -8.18
CA THR A 158 13.72 -7.98 -8.42
C THR A 158 15.01 -8.41 -7.70
N GLU A 159 15.79 -7.45 -7.18
CA GLU A 159 17.04 -7.72 -6.49
C GLU A 159 16.83 -8.27 -5.07
N GLN A 160 17.77 -9.07 -4.61
CA GLN A 160 17.69 -9.73 -3.31
C GLN A 160 17.55 -8.73 -2.14
N ALA A 161 18.29 -7.62 -2.16
CA ALA A 161 18.21 -6.60 -1.10
C ALA A 161 16.81 -5.99 -0.98
N TYR A 162 16.16 -5.67 -2.10
CA TYR A 162 14.80 -5.12 -2.11
C TYR A 162 13.75 -6.14 -1.69
N ARG A 163 13.93 -7.42 -2.04
CA ARG A 163 13.05 -8.52 -1.58
C ARG A 163 13.18 -8.76 -0.09
N SER A 164 14.41 -8.82 0.42
CA SER A 164 14.68 -8.95 1.85
C SER A 164 14.10 -7.77 2.62
N CYS A 165 14.29 -6.54 2.13
CA CYS A 165 13.69 -5.38 2.78
C CYS A 165 12.15 -5.41 2.76
N ALA A 166 11.53 -5.88 1.67
CA ALA A 166 10.08 -6.01 1.61
C ALA A 166 9.51 -6.92 2.72
N MET A 167 10.25 -7.97 3.10
CA MET A 167 9.86 -8.86 4.20
C MET A 167 9.96 -8.17 5.58
N GLU A 168 10.80 -7.15 5.71
CA GLU A 168 10.95 -6.34 6.92
C GLU A 168 9.96 -5.18 7.02
N LEU A 169 9.14 -4.94 5.99
CA LEU A 169 8.17 -3.85 6.01
C LEU A 169 7.09 -4.01 7.10
N PRO A 170 6.45 -5.19 7.30
CA PRO A 170 5.49 -5.36 8.37
C PRO A 170 6.05 -5.06 9.77
N PRO A 171 7.18 -5.64 10.23
CA PRO A 171 7.73 -5.31 11.54
C PRO A 171 8.22 -3.85 11.62
N MET A 172 8.72 -3.27 10.52
CA MET A 172 9.08 -1.86 10.46
C MET A 172 7.86 -0.94 10.67
N ILE A 173 6.72 -1.29 10.08
CA ILE A 173 5.48 -0.54 10.27
C ILE A 173 5.06 -0.60 11.74
N GLU A 174 5.05 -1.79 12.32
CA GLU A 174 4.70 -1.97 13.74
C GLU A 174 5.64 -1.13 14.63
N GLU A 175 6.96 -1.25 14.44
CA GLU A 175 7.96 -0.50 15.18
C GLU A 175 7.74 1.02 15.07
N CYS A 176 7.62 1.55 13.85
CA CYS A 176 7.53 2.98 13.60
C CYS A 176 6.17 3.62 13.93
N THR A 177 5.14 2.81 14.20
CA THR A 177 3.79 3.32 14.52
C THR A 177 3.32 2.96 15.93
N SER A 178 3.95 2.00 16.60
CA SER A 178 3.56 1.52 17.93
C SER A 178 3.57 2.58 19.03
N GLU A 179 4.42 3.60 18.91
CA GLU A 179 4.56 4.68 19.89
C GLU A 179 3.68 5.90 19.58
N LEU A 180 2.92 5.87 18.47
CA LEU A 180 2.05 7.00 18.13
C LEU A 180 0.97 7.18 19.20
N PRO A 181 0.80 8.40 19.74
CA PRO A 181 -0.19 8.63 20.78
C PRO A 181 -1.62 8.49 20.22
N ASP A 182 -2.56 8.04 21.07
CA ASP A 182 -3.99 7.92 20.75
C ASP A 182 -4.59 9.24 20.17
N SER A 183 -3.93 10.39 20.38
CA SER A 183 -4.32 11.69 19.79
C SER A 183 -4.14 11.78 18.28
N ILE A 184 -3.25 10.99 17.69
CA ILE A 184 -3.10 10.91 16.22
C ILE A 184 -4.33 10.24 15.60
N GLU A 185 -4.95 9.30 16.32
CA GLU A 185 -6.13 8.57 15.86
C GLU A 185 -7.45 9.29 16.16
N SER A 186 -7.51 10.12 17.19
CA SER A 186 -8.78 10.68 17.68
C SER A 186 -9.08 12.09 17.19
N LEU A 187 -8.12 12.74 16.54
CA LEU A 187 -8.28 14.08 15.98
C LEU A 187 -8.34 14.02 14.46
N PRO A 188 -9.20 14.85 13.84
CA PRO A 188 -9.11 15.08 12.41
C PRO A 188 -7.73 15.62 12.02
N PHE A 189 -7.23 15.20 10.86
CA PHE A 189 -5.98 15.66 10.23
C PHE A 189 -5.94 17.19 10.16
N SER A 190 -7.08 17.80 9.84
CA SER A 190 -7.26 19.27 9.79
C SER A 190 -7.09 19.99 11.13
N GLN A 191 -7.14 19.24 12.25
CA GLN A 191 -7.04 19.76 13.63
C GLN A 191 -5.72 19.40 14.31
N TYR A 192 -4.76 18.83 13.57
CA TYR A 192 -3.46 18.53 14.13
C TYR A 192 -2.74 19.81 14.59
N SER A 193 -2.29 19.79 15.84
CA SER A 193 -1.43 20.82 16.41
C SER A 193 0.04 20.50 16.16
N ASP A 194 0.93 21.44 16.54
CA ASP A 194 2.38 21.26 16.46
C ASP A 194 2.84 19.94 17.10
N LYS A 195 2.21 19.53 18.21
CA LYS A 195 2.52 18.24 18.85
C LYS A 195 2.23 17.06 17.93
N GLN A 196 1.06 17.00 17.29
CA GLN A 196 0.74 15.90 16.37
C GLN A 196 1.68 15.91 15.15
N CYS A 197 2.07 17.09 14.69
CA CYS A 197 3.04 17.22 13.60
C CYS A 197 4.41 16.67 13.98
N GLU A 198 4.90 16.92 15.20
CA GLU A 198 6.14 16.34 15.72
C GLU A 198 6.09 14.79 15.74
N GLU A 199 4.96 14.19 16.14
CA GLU A 199 4.80 12.73 16.11
C GLU A 199 4.86 12.17 14.68
N ILE A 200 4.21 12.85 13.73
CA ILE A 200 4.25 12.48 12.30
C ILE A 200 5.68 12.59 11.75
N TYR A 201 6.44 13.59 12.19
CA TYR A 201 7.85 13.77 11.80
C TYR A 201 8.73 12.69 12.41
N SER A 202 8.50 12.32 13.66
CA SER A 202 9.18 11.19 14.31
C SER A 202 8.92 9.87 13.58
N MET A 203 7.66 9.59 13.23
CA MET A 203 7.28 8.42 12.43
C MET A 203 8.01 8.41 11.08
N ARG A 204 8.02 9.55 10.36
CA ARG A 204 8.75 9.69 9.09
C ARG A 204 10.24 9.37 9.25
N ASP A 205 10.86 9.89 10.29
CA ASP A 205 12.29 9.69 10.54
C ASP A 205 12.61 8.24 10.92
N CYS A 206 11.69 7.56 11.62
CA CYS A 206 11.77 6.13 11.87
C CYS A 206 11.77 5.32 10.57
N PHE A 207 10.75 5.49 9.71
CA PHE A 207 10.71 4.82 8.41
C PHE A 207 11.93 5.13 7.57
N SER A 208 12.39 6.39 7.60
CA SER A 208 13.54 6.81 6.83
C SER A 208 14.82 6.07 7.24
N ARG A 209 15.03 5.92 8.55
CA ARG A 209 16.16 5.17 9.10
C ARG A 209 16.07 3.68 8.76
N ARG A 210 14.92 3.06 8.96
CA ARG A 210 14.74 1.60 8.77
C ARG A 210 14.83 1.19 7.29
N ILE A 211 14.28 1.99 6.36
CA ILE A 211 14.43 1.76 4.91
C ILE A 211 15.89 1.95 4.47
N ALA A 212 16.61 2.91 5.06
CA ALA A 212 18.04 3.09 4.77
C ALA A 212 18.88 1.90 5.26
N GLU A 213 18.59 1.38 6.45
CA GLU A 213 19.27 0.21 7.04
C GLU A 213 19.08 -1.06 6.21
N CYS A 214 17.90 -1.28 5.61
CA CYS A 214 17.65 -2.44 4.75
C CYS A 214 18.25 -2.31 3.33
N GLY A 215 18.81 -1.15 2.97
CA GLY A 215 19.49 -0.89 1.69
C GLY A 215 18.57 -0.68 0.48
N ALA A 216 17.25 -0.74 0.65
CA ALA A 216 16.26 -0.59 -0.42
C ALA A 216 15.74 0.85 -0.54
N THR A 217 16.67 1.80 -0.73
CA THR A 217 16.37 3.26 -0.74
C THR A 217 15.31 3.67 -1.75
N GLY A 218 15.06 2.86 -2.79
CA GLY A 218 13.95 3.09 -3.71
C GLY A 218 12.56 3.05 -3.06
N TYR A 219 12.38 2.30 -1.96
CA TYR A 219 11.12 2.35 -1.18
C TYR A 219 10.93 3.70 -0.47
N MET A 220 12.02 4.43 -0.20
CA MET A 220 11.95 5.76 0.39
C MET A 220 11.21 6.73 -0.51
N ASP A 221 11.42 6.66 -1.82
CA ASP A 221 10.80 7.58 -2.76
C ASP A 221 9.27 7.42 -2.77
N PHE A 222 8.78 6.17 -2.67
CA PHE A 222 7.36 5.88 -2.46
C PHE A 222 6.87 6.40 -1.11
N PHE A 223 7.59 6.07 -0.03
CA PHE A 223 7.27 6.55 1.31
C PHE A 223 7.10 8.06 1.35
N ILE A 224 8.09 8.81 0.84
CA ILE A 224 8.08 10.27 0.79
C ILE A 224 6.94 10.80 -0.08
N LEU A 225 6.64 10.17 -1.22
CA LEU A 225 5.55 10.57 -2.10
C LEU A 225 4.21 10.55 -1.37
N PHE A 226 3.84 9.40 -0.81
CA PHE A 226 2.59 9.24 -0.08
C PHE A 226 2.57 10.09 1.21
N TYR A 227 3.69 10.11 1.94
CA TYR A 227 3.84 10.93 3.14
C TYR A 227 3.55 12.40 2.86
N ARG A 228 4.13 12.99 1.80
CA ARG A 228 3.88 14.40 1.43
C ARG A 228 2.43 14.66 1.06
N LYS A 229 1.80 13.72 0.35
CA LYS A 229 0.40 13.82 -0.09
C LYS A 229 -0.56 13.77 1.10
N LEU A 230 -0.28 12.92 2.08
CA LEU A 230 -1.06 12.84 3.32
C LEU A 230 -0.79 14.04 4.25
N LEU A 231 0.47 14.48 4.37
CA LEU A 231 0.84 15.65 5.16
C LEU A 231 0.12 16.92 4.68
N ALA A 232 -0.13 17.03 3.36
CA ALA A 232 -0.87 18.15 2.77
C ALA A 232 -2.34 18.24 3.21
N LEU A 233 -2.90 17.18 3.82
CA LEU A 233 -4.23 17.21 4.44
C LEU A 233 -4.21 17.77 5.88
N THR A 234 -3.03 18.04 6.42
CA THR A 234 -2.82 18.53 7.79
C THR A 234 -2.32 19.97 7.81
N PRO A 235 -2.43 20.69 8.95
CA PRO A 235 -1.76 21.97 9.16
C PRO A 235 -0.23 21.92 9.28
N CYS A 236 0.37 20.73 9.33
CA CYS A 236 1.80 20.54 9.53
C CYS A 236 2.62 21.17 8.39
N LYS A 237 3.64 21.97 8.75
CA LYS A 237 4.49 22.70 7.81
C LYS A 237 5.91 22.15 7.76
#